data_AF-A0A0K8VXD0-F1
#
_entry.id   AF-A0A0K8VXD0-F1
#
_cell.length_a   1.000
_cell.length_b   1.000
_cell.length_c   1.000
_cell.angle_alpha   90.00
_cell.angle_beta   90.00
_cell.angle_gamma   90.00
#
_symmetry.space_group_name_H-M   'P 1'
#
loop_
_entity.id
_entity.type
_entity.pdbx_description
1 polymer ?
#
loop_
_entity_poly.entity_id
_entity_poly.type
_entity_poly.pdbx_seq_one_letter_code
_entity_poly.pdbx_strand_id
1 'polypeptide(L)'
;MYRRIVTNLVKLVPKRNPNAIMRPMSAKSVVSKSIGNWDLYASVLVERLPIVSKSFNAIEREFQEQLRRVEFENSLQSDHELKHQRDLIQSELIKKGKMELDLDDSAS
;
A
#
# COMPACT_ATOMS: atom_id res chain seq x y z
N MET A 1 22.40 12.44 12.27
CA MET A 1 21.69 12.98 13.45
C MET A 1 20.71 11.92 13.95
N TYR A 2 21.05 11.17 14.99
CA TYR A 2 20.13 10.17 15.56
C TYR A 2 19.42 10.77 16.78
N ARG A 3 18.08 10.81 16.74
CA ARG A 3 17.25 11.26 17.87
C ARG A 3 17.05 10.09 18.83
N ARG A 4 17.53 10.25 20.08
CA ARG A 4 17.23 9.34 21.21
C ARG A 4 15.73 9.43 21.52
N ILE A 5 15.03 8.29 21.46
CA ILE A 5 13.67 8.15 21.95
C ILE A 5 13.77 7.74 23.42
N VAL A 6 13.34 8.62 24.33
CA VAL A 6 13.18 8.31 25.76
C VAL A 6 11.81 7.67 25.96
N THR A 7 11.76 6.38 26.29
CA THR A 7 10.51 5.70 26.63
C THR A 7 10.24 5.87 28.12
N ASN A 8 9.29 6.74 28.48
CA ASN A 8 8.69 6.75 29.81
C ASN A 8 7.82 5.50 29.97
N LEU A 9 8.26 4.54 30.78
CA LEU A 9 7.45 3.41 31.21
C LEU A 9 6.53 3.84 32.36
N VAL A 10 5.30 4.22 32.03
CA VAL A 10 4.21 4.29 33.01
C VAL A 10 3.69 2.88 33.22
N LYS A 11 3.92 2.30 34.41
CA LYS A 11 3.29 1.02 34.81
C LYS A 11 1.80 1.27 35.06
N LEU A 12 0.97 0.99 34.05
CA LEU A 12 -0.48 0.88 34.23
C LEU A 12 -0.77 -0.46 34.93
N VAL A 13 -1.10 -0.38 36.22
CA VAL A 13 -1.68 -1.51 36.96
C VAL A 13 -3.16 -1.60 36.58
N PRO A 14 -3.64 -2.70 35.96
CA PRO A 14 -5.05 -2.80 35.61
C PRO A 14 -5.88 -3.02 36.88
N LYS A 15 -6.82 -2.10 37.17
CA LYS A 15 -7.83 -2.32 38.21
C LYS A 15 -8.77 -3.44 37.75
N ARG A 16 -8.79 -4.55 38.49
CA ARG A 16 -9.62 -5.72 38.22
C ARG A 16 -11.08 -5.38 38.55
N ASN A 17 -11.95 -5.32 37.55
CA ASN A 17 -13.40 -5.21 37.75
C ASN A 17 -13.95 -6.56 38.27
N PRO A 18 -14.70 -6.58 39.38
CA PRO A 18 -15.17 -7.82 40.00
C PRO A 18 -16.26 -8.55 39.20
N ASN A 19 -16.84 -7.92 38.17
CA ASN A 19 -17.98 -8.44 37.41
C ASN A 19 -17.63 -8.97 36.00
N ALA A 20 -16.35 -9.20 35.70
CA ALA A 20 -15.95 -9.86 34.45
C ALA A 20 -16.24 -11.36 34.56
N ILE A 21 -17.29 -11.81 33.87
CA ILE A 21 -17.72 -13.21 33.78
C ILE A 21 -16.59 -14.05 33.13
N MET A 22 -15.86 -14.82 33.94
CA MET A 22 -14.91 -15.81 33.45
C MET A 22 -15.64 -17.11 33.12
N ARG A 23 -15.46 -17.62 31.89
CA ARG A 23 -15.93 -18.96 31.50
C ARG A 23 -15.07 -20.02 32.20
N PRO A 24 -15.62 -20.97 32.97
CA PRO A 24 -14.82 -22.07 33.52
C PRO A 24 -14.58 -23.13 32.45
N MET A 25 -13.31 -23.35 32.10
CA MET A 25 -12.90 -24.55 31.35
C MET A 25 -12.95 -25.76 32.28
N SER A 26 -13.59 -26.83 31.83
CA SER A 26 -13.82 -28.09 32.56
C SER A 26 -12.50 -28.70 33.10
N ALA A 27 -12.53 -29.10 34.36
CA ALA A 27 -11.39 -29.68 35.08
C ALA A 27 -11.27 -31.20 34.84
N LYS A 28 -10.06 -31.64 34.45
CA LYS A 28 -9.61 -33.01 34.71
C LYS A 28 -8.15 -32.96 35.16
N SER A 29 -7.88 -33.35 36.40
CA SER A 29 -6.52 -33.44 36.94
C SER A 29 -5.82 -34.68 36.37
N VAL A 30 -4.84 -34.47 35.50
CA VAL A 30 -3.88 -35.51 35.13
C VAL A 30 -2.69 -35.35 36.07
N VAL A 31 -2.65 -36.18 37.12
CA VAL A 31 -1.45 -36.32 37.95
C VAL A 31 -0.42 -37.08 37.12
N SER A 32 0.59 -36.37 36.62
CA SER A 32 1.79 -36.99 36.05
C SER A 32 3.01 -36.58 36.86
N LYS A 33 3.80 -37.60 37.18
CA LYS A 33 5.02 -37.60 37.99
C LYS A 33 5.98 -36.49 37.57
N SER A 34 6.52 -35.76 38.55
CA SER A 34 7.40 -34.60 38.40
C SER A 34 8.63 -34.89 37.54
N ILE A 35 8.54 -34.49 36.26
CA ILE A 35 9.68 -34.29 35.36
C ILE A 35 9.89 -32.78 35.28
N GLY A 36 10.73 -32.27 36.19
CA GLY A 36 11.20 -30.87 36.23
C GLY A 36 10.17 -29.82 36.61
N ASN A 37 10.63 -28.80 37.34
CA ASN A 37 9.84 -27.60 37.65
C ASN A 37 9.87 -26.68 36.41
N TRP A 38 9.06 -26.99 35.41
CA TRP A 38 8.96 -26.17 34.21
C TRP A 38 7.67 -25.36 34.25
N ASP A 39 7.81 -24.03 34.27
CA ASP A 39 6.69 -23.12 34.12
C ASP A 39 6.28 -23.06 32.64
N LEU A 40 5.03 -23.41 32.34
CA LEU A 40 4.48 -23.39 30.99
C LEU A 40 3.97 -21.98 30.67
N TYR A 41 4.55 -21.36 29.63
CA TYR A 41 4.11 -20.08 29.11
C TYR A 41 3.57 -20.23 27.69
N ALA A 42 2.44 -19.56 27.41
CA ALA A 42 1.91 -19.41 26.07
C ALA A 42 2.08 -17.96 25.62
N SER A 43 2.85 -17.74 24.55
CA SER A 43 2.98 -16.43 23.91
C SER A 43 2.20 -16.39 22.62
N VAL A 44 1.51 -15.28 22.38
CA VAL A 44 0.86 -14.99 21.09
C VAL A 44 1.64 -13.84 20.44
N LEU A 45 2.12 -14.07 19.21
CA LEU A 45 2.68 -13.01 18.38
C LEU A 45 1.58 -12.51 17.45
N VAL A 46 1.13 -11.28 17.68
CA VAL A 46 0.17 -10.60 16.79
C VAL A 46 0.97 -9.63 15.94
N GLU A 47 0.94 -9.81 14.63
CA GLU A 47 1.58 -8.90 13.68
C GLU A 47 0.56 -8.21 12.77
N ARG A 48 0.94 -7.04 12.26
CA ARG A 48 0.18 -6.30 11.24
C ARG A 48 1.01 -6.25 9.98
N LEU A 49 0.43 -6.70 8.88
CA LEU A 49 1.04 -6.64 7.56
C LEU A 49 1.09 -5.19 7.04
N PRO A 50 2.07 -4.85 6.19
CA PRO A 50 2.15 -3.54 5.58
C PRO A 50 0.93 -3.29 4.67
N ILE A 51 0.34 -2.09 4.78
CA ILE A 51 -0.74 -1.65 3.87
C ILE A 51 -0.17 -1.13 2.54
N VAL A 52 1.03 -0.55 2.59
CA VAL A 52 1.68 0.08 1.43
C VAL A 52 2.84 -0.80 0.96
N SER A 53 3.07 -0.78 -0.36
CA SER A 53 4.20 -1.46 -0.98
C SER A 53 5.54 -0.94 -0.46
N LYS A 54 6.57 -1.78 -0.59
CA LYS A 54 7.94 -1.41 -0.25
C LYS A 54 8.47 -0.38 -1.25
N SER A 55 9.31 0.53 -0.79
CA SER A 55 10.03 1.46 -1.67
C SER A 55 11.10 0.72 -2.46
N PHE A 56 11.33 1.15 -3.71
CA PHE A 56 12.40 0.61 -4.55
C PHE A 56 13.80 0.92 -4.02
N ASN A 57 14.68 -0.06 -4.16
CA ASN A 57 16.12 0.13 -4.04
C ASN A 57 16.68 0.93 -5.24
N ALA A 58 17.92 1.41 -5.14
CA ALA A 58 18.56 2.21 -6.20
C ALA A 58 18.57 1.47 -7.56
N ILE A 59 19.02 0.21 -7.55
CA ILE A 59 19.10 -0.63 -8.76
C ILE A 59 17.70 -0.94 -9.31
N GLU A 60 16.73 -1.22 -8.44
CA GLU A 60 15.35 -1.51 -8.86
C GLU A 60 14.71 -0.29 -9.54
N ARG A 61 15.03 0.92 -9.08
CA ARG A 61 14.56 2.16 -9.71
C ARG A 61 15.16 2.35 -11.10
N GLU A 62 16.47 2.12 -11.24
CA GLU A 62 17.15 2.19 -12.54
C GLU A 62 16.62 1.14 -13.52
N PHE A 63 16.41 -0.08 -13.04
CA PHE A 63 15.85 -1.16 -13.85
C PHE A 63 14.40 -0.89 -14.27
N GLN A 64 13.56 -0.40 -13.35
CA GLN A 64 12.18 -0.01 -13.67
C GLN A 64 12.14 1.09 -14.72
N GLU A 65 13.08 2.03 -14.67
CA GLU A 65 13.20 3.10 -15.66
C GLU A 65 13.62 2.55 -17.03
N GLN A 66 14.58 1.64 -17.07
CA GLN A 66 14.97 0.96 -18.31
C GLN A 66 13.81 0.18 -18.92
N LEU A 67 13.06 -0.57 -18.11
CA LEU A 67 11.89 -1.31 -18.57
C LEU A 67 10.83 -0.37 -19.15
N ARG A 68 10.52 0.74 -18.47
CA ARG A 68 9.56 1.73 -19.00
C ARG A 68 9.97 2.29 -20.36
N ARG A 69 11.27 2.51 -20.59
CA ARG A 69 11.76 2.98 -21.89
C ARG A 69 11.59 1.93 -22.96
N VAL A 70 12.00 0.69 -22.68
CA VAL A 70 11.84 -0.43 -23.62
C VAL A 70 10.36 -0.66 -23.94
N GLU A 71 9.48 -0.59 -22.94
CA GLU A 71 8.03 -0.69 -23.14
C GLU A 71 7.50 0.44 -24.03
N PHE A 72 7.89 1.68 -23.76
CA PHE A 72 7.45 2.83 -24.54
C PHE A 72 7.95 2.78 -26.00
N GLU A 73 9.23 2.47 -26.20
CA GLU A 73 9.85 2.38 -27.53
C GLU A 73 9.22 1.28 -28.40
N ASN A 74 8.78 0.19 -27.77
CA ASN A 74 8.13 -0.93 -28.46
C ASN A 74 6.59 -0.84 -28.48
N SER A 75 6.01 0.21 -27.92
CA SER A 75 4.55 0.39 -27.88
C SER A 75 4.02 1.02 -29.16
N LEU A 76 2.75 0.76 -29.46
CA LEU A 76 2.01 1.52 -30.46
C LEU A 76 1.49 2.82 -29.85
N GLN A 77 1.24 3.82 -30.70
CA GLN A 77 0.65 5.09 -30.26
C GLN A 77 -0.72 4.84 -29.61
N SER A 78 -0.94 5.47 -28.46
CA SER A 78 -2.23 5.38 -27.76
C SER A 78 -3.31 6.21 -28.45
N ASP A 79 -4.58 5.91 -28.19
CA ASP A 79 -5.71 6.68 -28.75
C ASP A 79 -5.63 8.17 -28.39
N HIS A 80 -5.14 8.48 -27.19
CA HIS A 80 -4.92 9.85 -26.73
C HIS A 80 -3.84 10.55 -27.56
N GLU A 81 -2.71 9.89 -27.83
CA GLU A 81 -1.65 10.44 -28.68
C GLU A 81 -2.13 10.67 -30.11
N LEU A 82 -2.88 9.71 -30.67
CA LEU A 82 -3.47 9.83 -32.00
C LEU A 82 -4.46 10.99 -32.07
N LYS A 83 -5.32 11.14 -31.05
CA LYS A 83 -6.23 12.29 -30.97
C LYS A 83 -5.45 13.60 -30.91
N HIS A 84 -4.45 13.69 -30.04
CA HIS A 84 -3.63 14.89 -29.91
C HIS A 84 -2.94 15.28 -31.22
N GLN A 85 -2.41 14.30 -31.96
CA GLN A 85 -1.81 14.55 -33.28
C GLN A 85 -2.84 15.09 -34.29
N ARG A 86 -4.05 14.51 -34.33
CA ARG A 86 -5.13 15.01 -35.20
C ARG A 86 -5.52 16.44 -34.84
N ASP A 87 -5.69 16.72 -33.55
CA ASP A 87 -6.07 18.05 -33.06
C ASP A 87 -5.00 19.11 -33.42
N LEU A 88 -3.72 18.77 -33.31
CA LEU A 88 -2.62 19.64 -33.74
C LEU A 88 -2.69 19.94 -35.25
N ILE A 89 -2.84 18.90 -36.08
CA ILE A 89 -2.93 19.05 -37.54
C ILE A 89 -4.14 19.92 -37.93
N GLN A 90 -5.30 19.69 -37.31
CA GLN A 90 -6.49 20.50 -37.51
C GLN A 90 -6.22 21.96 -37.13
N SER A 91 -5.64 22.21 -35.95
CA SER A 91 -5.33 23.55 -35.47
C SER A 91 -4.41 24.33 -36.43
N GLU A 92 -3.45 23.65 -37.07
CA GLU A 92 -2.57 24.27 -38.06
C GLU A 92 -3.29 24.60 -39.37
N LEU A 93 -4.19 23.74 -39.83
CA LEU A 93 -5.00 23.97 -41.02
C LEU A 93 -5.93 25.16 -40.86
N ILE A 94 -6.53 25.29 -39.67
CA ILE A 94 -7.39 26.42 -39.29
C ILE A 94 -6.58 27.70 -39.25
N LYS A 95 -5.40 27.70 -38.61
CA LYS A 95 -4.48 28.86 -38.61
C LYS A 95 -4.07 29.28 -40.02
N LYS A 96 -3.90 28.32 -40.93
CA LYS A 96 -3.57 28.57 -42.35
C LYS A 96 -4.80 28.99 -43.18
N GLY A 97 -5.99 29.07 -42.59
CA GLY A 97 -7.23 29.48 -43.25
C GLY A 97 -7.76 28.48 -44.28
N LYS A 98 -7.30 27.22 -44.25
CA LYS A 98 -7.69 26.17 -45.21
C LYS A 98 -8.83 25.28 -44.70
N MET A 99 -9.26 25.48 -43.46
CA MET A 99 -10.31 24.72 -42.79
C MET A 99 -11.08 25.70 -41.90
N GLU A 100 -12.38 25.86 -42.16
CA GLU A 100 -13.28 26.55 -41.25
C GLU A 100 -13.75 25.56 -40.19
N LEU A 101 -13.68 25.96 -38.92
CA LEU A 101 -14.30 25.21 -37.83
C LEU A 101 -15.77 25.62 -37.76
N ASP A 102 -16.66 24.68 -38.01
CA ASP A 102 -18.08 24.88 -37.75
C ASP A 102 -18.30 24.78 -36.24
N LEU A 103 -18.43 25.94 -35.58
CA LEU A 103 -18.50 26.08 -34.12
C LEU A 103 -19.91 25.84 -33.55
N ASP A 104 -20.92 25.59 -34.40
CA ASP A 104 -22.32 25.50 -33.98
C ASP A 104 -22.75 24.13 -33.45
N ASP A 105 -21.96 23.06 -33.65
CA ASP A 105 -22.38 21.68 -33.37
C ASP A 105 -22.06 21.16 -31.94
N SER A 106 -21.64 22.04 -31.02
CA SER A 106 -21.32 21.68 -29.61
C SER A 106 -22.29 22.27 -28.57
N ALA A 107 -23.42 22.84 -29.00
CA ALA A 107 -24.40 23.49 -28.12
C ALA A 107 -25.78 22.82 -28.07
N SER A 108 -25.88 21.49 -28.31
CA SER A 108 -27.13 20.71 -28.18
C SER A 108 -26.98 19.50 -27.26
#